data_AF-A0A443Q7T1-F1
#
_entry.id   AF-A0A443Q7T1-F1
#
_cell.length_a   1.000
_cell.length_b   1.000
_cell.length_c   1.000
_cell.angle_alpha   90.00
_cell.angle_beta   90.00
_cell.angle_gamma   90.00
#
_symmetry.space_group_name_H-M   'P 1'
#
loop_
_entity.id
_entity.type
_entity.pdbx_description
1 polymer ?
#
loop_
_entity_poly.entity_id
_entity_poly.type
_entity_poly.pdbx_seq_one_letter_code
_entity_poly.pdbx_strand_id
1 'polypeptide(L)' 'MANEEGFDYEVFLNSEKSNGKLEANGTWNGLMRDLIDDKADAAIRDLTITHEREKA' A
#
# COMPACT_ATOMS: atom_id res chain seq x y z
N MET A 1 -8.97 -4.88 -15.12
CA MET A 1 -8.94 -5.30 -13.70
C MET A 1 -10.33 -5.23 -13.07
N ALA A 2 -10.83 -4.12 -12.52
CA ALA A 2 -12.15 -4.11 -11.84
C ALA A 2 -13.33 -4.66 -12.66
N ASN A 3 -13.50 -4.20 -13.91
CA ASN A 3 -14.57 -4.66 -14.80
C ASN A 3 -14.40 -6.11 -15.29
N GLU A 4 -13.16 -6.59 -15.35
CA GLU A 4 -12.85 -7.96 -15.82
C GLU A 4 -13.01 -8.98 -14.69
N GLU A 5 -12.63 -8.60 -13.47
CA GLU A 5 -12.65 -9.43 -12.27
C GLU A 5 -13.95 -9.26 -11.46
N GLY A 6 -14.79 -8.27 -11.79
CA GLY A 6 -16.11 -8.07 -11.21
C GLY A 6 -16.12 -7.52 -9.78
N PHE A 7 -15.19 -6.63 -9.44
CA PHE A 7 -15.16 -5.96 -8.13
C PHE A 7 -15.40 -4.45 -8.22
N ASP A 8 -16.10 -3.93 -7.22
CA ASP A 8 -16.25 -2.49 -6.99
C ASP A 8 -15.01 -1.93 -6.30
N TYR A 9 -14.72 -0.65 -6.53
CA TYR A 9 -13.55 0.00 -5.97
C TYR A 9 -13.85 1.42 -5.52
N GLU A 10 -13.12 1.85 -4.50
CA GLU A 10 -13.01 3.25 -4.09
C GLU A 10 -11.54 3.66 -4.17
N VAL A 11 -11.27 4.81 -4.79
CA VAL A 11 -9.91 5.36 -4.84
C VAL A 11 -9.83 6.56 -3.91
N PHE A 12 -8.93 6.48 -2.94
CA PHE A 12 -8.60 7.58 -2.05
C PHE A 12 -7.10 7.85 -2.06
N LEU A 13 -6.72 9.05 -1.60
CA LEU A 13 -5.33 9.46 -1.50
C LEU A 13 -4.84 9.29 -0.07
N ASN A 14 -3.76 8.54 0.11
CA ASN A 14 -3.03 8.50 1.37
C ASN A 14 -2.50 9.90 1.74
N SER A 15 -2.58 10.26 3.03
CA SER A 15 -2.22 11.59 3.53
C SER A 15 -0.73 11.91 3.40
N GLU A 16 0.16 10.91 3.46
CA GLU A 16 1.61 11.09 3.40
C GLU A 16 2.17 11.11 1.97
N LYS A 17 1.38 10.67 0.97
CA LYS A 17 1.78 10.63 -0.45
C LYS A 17 3.09 9.86 -0.73
N SER A 18 3.46 8.96 0.18
CA SER A 18 4.71 8.18 0.16
C SER A 18 4.44 6.71 -0.15
N ASN A 19 5.39 6.02 -0.79
CA ASN A 19 5.31 4.56 -0.98
C ASN A 19 5.42 3.79 0.33
N GLY A 20 5.92 4.43 1.38
CA GLY A 20 6.23 3.78 2.64
C GLY A 20 7.69 3.43 2.77
N LYS A 21 8.22 3.70 3.97
CA LYS A 21 9.57 3.42 4.44
C LYS A 21 9.44 2.64 5.76
N LEU A 22 10.31 1.66 5.94
CA LEU A 22 10.46 0.98 7.22
C LEU A 22 11.17 1.91 8.20
N GLU A 23 10.50 2.23 9.30
CA GLU A 23 11.03 3.06 10.36
C GLU A 23 11.88 2.24 11.35
N ALA A 24 12.70 2.93 12.15
CA ALA A 24 13.62 2.28 13.09
C ALA A 24 12.92 1.41 14.15
N ASN A 25 11.62 1.65 14.40
CA ASN A 25 10.79 0.86 15.30
C ASN A 25 10.16 -0.39 14.65
N GLY A 26 10.51 -0.69 13.39
CA GLY A 26 9.97 -1.83 12.65
C GLY A 26 8.59 -1.62 12.03
N THR A 27 8.04 -0.40 12.11
CA THR A 27 6.74 -0.07 11.50
C THR A 27 6.90 0.60 10.14
N TRP A 28 5.92 0.43 9.27
CA TRP A 28 5.84 1.15 8.00
C TRP A 28 5.04 2.43 8.12
N ASN A 29 5.25 3.35 7.19
CA ASN A 29 4.43 4.53 6.94
C ASN A 29 3.89 4.55 5.49
N GLY A 30 3.24 5.65 5.08
CA GLY A 30 2.70 5.82 3.73
C GLY A 30 1.78 4.68 3.26
N LEU A 31 1.84 4.38 1.97
CA LEU A 31 1.01 3.33 1.34
C LEU A 31 1.26 1.93 1.92
N MET A 32 2.51 1.56 2.25
CA MET A 32 2.79 0.28 2.92
C MET A 32 2.04 0.17 4.25
N ARG A 33 1.91 1.27 5.00
CA ARG A 33 1.18 1.25 6.27
C ARG A 33 -0.32 1.08 6.07
N ASP A 34 -0.89 1.70 5.04
CA ASP A 34 -2.32 1.54 4.73
C ASP A 34 -2.66 0.08 4.37
N LEU A 35 -1.77 -0.62 3.66
CA LEU A 35 -1.93 -2.04 3.37
C LEU A 35 -1.80 -2.91 4.63
N ILE A 36 -0.78 -2.68 5.46
CA ILE A 36 -0.52 -3.47 6.68
C ILE A 36 -1.63 -3.27 7.74
N ASP A 37 -2.21 -2.07 7.82
CA ASP A 37 -3.31 -1.77 8.73
C ASP A 37 -4.70 -2.17 8.17
N ASP A 38 -4.77 -2.85 7.02
CA ASP A 38 -6.02 -3.18 6.30
C ASP A 38 -6.93 -1.95 6.02
N LYS A 39 -6.32 -0.77 5.85
CA LYS A 39 -7.04 0.46 5.44
C LYS A 39 -7.28 0.50 3.92
N ALA A 40 -6.46 -0.22 3.17
CA ALA A 40 -6.60 -0.43 1.73
C ALA A 40 -6.26 -1.88 1.39
N ASP A 41 -7.03 -2.48 0.48
CA ASP A 41 -6.75 -3.84 -0.02
C ASP A 41 -5.69 -3.85 -1.12
N ALA A 42 -5.51 -2.71 -1.82
CA ALA A 42 -4.55 -2.57 -2.91
C ALA A 42 -4.01 -1.14 -3.00
N ALA A 43 -2.73 -1.03 -3.37
CA ALA A 43 -2.08 0.25 -3.67
C ALA A 43 -1.68 0.31 -5.15
N ILE A 44 -2.26 1.24 -5.90
CA ILE A 44 -1.96 1.43 -7.33
C ILE A 44 -0.95 2.56 -7.47
N ARG A 45 0.32 2.21 -7.70
CA ARG A 45 1.41 3.17 -7.92
C ARG A 45 2.61 2.53 -8.63
N ASP A 46 3.61 3.34 -8.96
CA ASP A 46 4.97 2.91 -9.31
C ASP A 46 5.72 2.37 -8.07
N LEU A 47 5.25 1.23 -7.55
CA LEU A 47 5.80 0.63 -6.35
C LEU A 47 7.02 -0.24 -6.68
N THR A 48 8.21 0.17 -6.23
CA THR A 48 9.42 -0.63 -6.34
C THR A 48 9.33 -1.89 -5.47
N ILE A 49 9.56 -3.06 -6.06
CA ILE A 49 9.63 -4.34 -5.34
C ILE A 49 10.97 -4.41 -4.58
N THR A 50 10.91 -4.64 -3.26
CA THR A 50 12.09 -4.87 -2.42
C THR A 50 11.80 -6.00 -1.44
N HIS A 51 12.86 -6.67 -0.96
CA HIS A 51 12.76 -7.79 -0.02
C HIS A 51 12.07 -7.41 1.30
N GLU A 52 12.28 -6.19 1.77
CA GLU A 52 11.65 -5.70 3.00
C GLU A 52 10.13 -5.57 2.83
N ARG A 53 9.64 -5.20 1.64
CA ARG A 53 8.21 -5.06 1.35
C ARG A 53 7.51 -6.39 1.16
N GLU A 54 8.19 -7.37 0.56
CA GLU A 54 7.66 -8.73 0.38
C GLU A 54 7.43 -9.46 1.71
N LYS A 55 8.24 -9.14 2.72
CA LYS A 55 8.22 -9.80 4.04
C LYS A 55 7.31 -9.15 5.07
N ALA A 56 6.74 -7.99 4.76
CA ALA A 56 5.84 -7.26 5.64
C ALA A 56 4.46 -7.91 5.64
#